data_AF-A0A4R7HXE1-F1
#
_entry.id   AF-A0A4R7HXE1-F1
#
_cell.length_a   1.000
_cell.length_b   1.000
_cell.length_c   1.000
_cell.angle_alpha   90.00
_cell.angle_beta   90.00
_cell.angle_gamma   90.00
#
_symmetry.space_group_name_H-M   'P 1'
#
loop_
_entity.id
_entity.type
_entity.pdbx_description
1 polymer ?
#
loop_
_entity_poly.entity_id
_entity_poly.type
_entity_poly.pdbx_seq_one_letter_code
_entity_poly.pdbx_strand_id
1 'polypeptide(L)' 'MNTTELNEVRNTLWKAADEMRANSTLGPAEYRSPVLGLIFLAYAEHRFEQVRPEVEANASARRPVTPDSYKARSVL' A
#
# COMPACT_ATOMS: atom_id res chain seq x y z
N MET A 1 -15.45 -10.98 -1.90
CA MET A 1 -15.32 -9.79 -1.04
C MET A 1 -16.70 -9.18 -0.93
N ASN A 2 -17.32 -9.24 0.26
CA ASN A 2 -18.69 -8.78 0.44
C ASN A 2 -18.75 -7.26 0.61
N THR A 3 -19.79 -6.61 0.10
CA THR A 3 -19.95 -5.14 0.13
C THR A 3 -19.93 -4.58 1.56
N THR A 4 -20.35 -5.38 2.53
CA THR A 4 -20.32 -5.05 3.97
C THR A 4 -18.90 -4.93 4.51
N GLU A 5 -18.00 -5.85 4.15
CA GLU A 5 -16.59 -5.82 4.60
C GLU A 5 -15.85 -4.61 4.01
N LEU A 6 -16.14 -4.27 2.75
CA LEU A 6 -15.58 -3.08 2.12
C LEU A 6 -16.05 -1.79 2.82
N ASN A 7 -17.30 -1.75 3.28
CA ASN A 7 -17.84 -0.62 4.02
C ASN A 7 -17.18 -0.48 5.41
N GLU A 8 -16.90 -1.58 6.11
CA GLU A 8 -16.20 -1.57 7.40
C GLU A 8 -14.75 -1.14 7.27
N VAL A 9 -14.04 -1.62 6.24
CA VAL A 9 -12.68 -1.18 5.92
C VAL A 9 -12.68 0.32 5.61
N ARG A 10 -13.62 0.80 4.79
CA ARG A 10 -13.76 2.24 4.49
C ARG A 10 -14.00 3.06 5.77
N ASN A 11 -14.88 2.61 6.65
CA ASN A 11 -15.20 3.33 7.88
C ASN A 11 -14.00 3.38 8.83
N THR A 12 -13.25 2.28 8.93
CA THR A 12 -12.01 2.22 9.74
C THR A 12 -10.95 3.16 9.18
N LEU A 13 -10.74 3.15 7.86
CA LEU A 13 -9.80 4.05 7.19
C LEU A 13 -10.21 5.52 7.35
N TRP A 14 -11.50 5.82 7.23
CA TRP A 14 -12.03 7.17 7.44
C TRP A 14 -11.81 7.65 8.87
N LYS A 15 -12.03 6.80 9.87
CA LYS A 15 -11.83 7.12 11.28
C LYS A 15 -10.36 7.35 11.62
N ALA A 16 -9.47 6.46 11.16
CA ALA A 16 -8.02 6.63 11.34
C ALA A 16 -7.53 7.93 10.68
N ALA A 17 -8.06 8.25 9.49
CA ALA A 17 -7.77 9.51 8.82
C ALA A 17 -8.35 10.73 9.57
N ASP A 18 -9.53 10.65 10.16
CA ASP A 18 -10.05 11.78 10.94
C ASP A 18 -9.30 11.99 12.27
N GLU A 19 -8.86 10.91 12.93
CA GLU A 19 -8.02 11.00 14.13
C GLU A 19 -6.65 11.62 13.84
N MET A 20 -6.00 11.24 12.74
CA MET A 20 -4.72 11.84 12.35
C MET A 20 -4.90 13.30 11.90
N ARG A 21 -6.06 13.69 11.35
CA ARG A 21 -6.42 15.09 11.09
C ARG A 21 -6.63 15.87 12.38
N ALA A 22 -7.41 15.32 13.32
CA ALA A 22 -7.76 15.97 14.59
C ALA A 22 -6.54 16.24 15.47
N ASN A 23 -5.50 15.41 15.35
CA ASN A 23 -4.24 15.56 16.08
C ASN A 23 -3.13 16.25 15.28
N SER A 24 -3.42 16.77 14.08
CA SER A 24 -2.46 17.49 13.26
C SER A 24 -2.71 19.00 13.35
N THR A 25 -1.64 19.78 13.51
CA THR A 25 -1.66 21.26 13.41
C THR A 25 -1.77 21.74 11.96
N LEU A 26 -1.86 20.83 10.98
CA LEU A 26 -1.87 21.11 9.55
C LEU A 26 -3.29 21.38 9.04
N GLY A 27 -3.41 22.34 8.11
CA GLY A 27 -4.66 22.65 7.46
C GLY A 27 -5.18 21.50 6.58
N PRO A 28 -6.49 21.46 6.23
CA PRO A 28 -7.08 20.38 5.42
C PRO A 28 -6.40 20.14 4.06
N ALA A 29 -5.71 21.14 3.50
CA ALA A 29 -4.96 21.01 2.24
C ALA A 29 -3.61 20.30 2.43
N GLU A 30 -2.97 20.47 3.58
CA GLU A 30 -1.66 19.89 3.92
C GLU A 30 -1.80 18.43 4.38
N TYR A 31 -2.98 18.07 4.92
CA TYR A 31 -3.29 16.72 5.40
C TYR A 31 -3.61 15.70 4.28
N ARG A 32 -4.08 16.17 3.12
CA ARG A 32 -4.47 15.27 2.00
C ARG A 32 -3.28 14.53 1.40
N SER A 33 -2.18 15.24 1.16
CA SER A 33 -0.96 14.68 0.57
C SER A 33 -0.37 13.50 1.38
N PRO A 34 -0.13 13.62 2.70
CA PRO A 34 0.40 12.51 3.49
C PRO A 34 -0.55 11.32 3.57
N VAL A 35 -1.87 11.54 3.68
CA VAL A 35 -2.85 10.43 3.68
C VAL A 35 -2.85 9.67 2.36
N LEU A 36 -2.88 10.38 1.23
CA LEU A 36 -2.80 9.75 -0.09
C LEU A 36 -1.47 9.01 -0.28
N GLY A 37 -0.37 9.55 0.25
CA GLY A 37 0.92 8.86 0.28
C GLY A 37 0.90 7.54 1.06
N LEU A 38 0.25 7.53 2.23
CA LEU A 38 0.09 6.31 3.04
C LEU A 38 -0.83 5.27 2.37
N ILE A 39 -1.94 5.71 1.77
CA ILE A 39 -2.83 4.82 1.00
C ILE A 39 -2.08 4.21 -0.19
N PHE A 40 -1.33 5.02 -0.92
CA PHE A 40 -0.48 4.56 -2.01
C PHE A 40 0.55 3.54 -1.53
N LEU A 41 1.23 3.80 -0.41
CA LEU A 41 2.22 2.89 0.16
C LEU A 41 1.58 1.55 0.54
N ALA A 42 0.44 1.56 1.23
CA ALA A 42 -0.28 0.35 1.59
C ALA A 42 -0.71 -0.45 0.35
N TYR A 43 -1.15 0.24 -0.71
CA TYR A 43 -1.50 -0.40 -1.98
C TYR A 43 -0.28 -0.99 -2.69
N ALA A 44 0.83 -0.26 -2.74
CA ALA A 44 2.09 -0.71 -3.33
C ALA A 44 2.65 -1.94 -2.59
N GLU A 45 2.60 -1.92 -1.25
CA GLU A 45 3.00 -3.05 -0.40
C GLU A 45 2.13 -4.28 -0.67
N HIS A 46 0.81 -4.12 -0.72
CA HIS A 46 -0.09 -5.23 -1.04
C HIS A 46 0.22 -5.85 -2.41
N ARG A 47 0.45 -5.03 -3.44
CA ARG A 47 0.78 -5.51 -4.79
C ARG A 47 2.15 -6.19 -4.81
N PHE A 48 3.12 -5.69 -4.04
CA PHE A 48 4.44 -6.30 -3.88
C PHE A 48 4.34 -7.68 -3.24
N GLU A 49 3.61 -7.81 -2.13
CA GLU A 49 3.40 -9.07 -1.42
C GLU A 49 2.75 -10.14 -2.31
N GLN A 50 1.83 -9.75 -3.19
CA GLN A 50 1.21 -10.68 -4.15
C GLN A 50 2.21 -11.27 -5.16
N VAL A 51 3.20 -10.49 -5.58
CA VAL A 51 4.17 -10.88 -6.62
C VAL A 51 5.44 -11.50 -6.04
N ARG A 52 5.82 -11.13 -4.81
CA ARG A 52 6.99 -11.66 -4.09
C ARG A 52 7.14 -13.18 -4.15
N PRO A 53 6.12 -14.01 -3.83
CA PRO A 53 6.29 -15.47 -3.85
C PRO A 53 6.65 -16.01 -5.24
N GLU A 54 6.09 -15.46 -6.32
CA GLU A 54 6.42 -15.90 -7.67
C GLU A 54 7.83 -15.48 -8.10
N VAL A 55 8.28 -14.29 -7.68
CA VAL A 55 9.61 -13.79 -8.00
C VAL A 55 10.68 -14.57 -7.22
N GLU A 56 10.43 -14.82 -5.94
CA GLU A 56 11.34 -15.58 -5.07
C GLU A 56 11.41 -17.07 -5.44
N ALA A 57 10.30 -17.67 -5.91
CA ALA A 57 10.30 -19.06 -6.38
C ALA A 57 11.24 -19.29 -7.58
N ASN A 58 11.52 -18.26 -8.37
CA ASN A 58 12.42 -18.32 -9.52
C ASN A 58 13.87 -17.92 -9.20
N ALA A 59 14.16 -17.63 -7.93
CA ALA A 59 15.49 -17.23 -7.48
C ALA A 59 16.45 -18.41 -7.47
N SER A 60 17.69 -18.19 -7.90
CA SER A 60 18.78 -19.16 -7.71
C SER A 60 20.08 -18.43 -7.38
N ALA A 61 21.08 -19.16 -6.89
CA ALA A 61 22.41 -18.58 -6.63
C ALA A 61 23.03 -17.90 -7.86
N ARG A 62 22.66 -18.32 -9.08
CA ARG A 62 23.10 -17.72 -10.35
C ARG A 62 22.22 -16.56 -10.82
N ARG A 63 20.99 -16.45 -10.30
CA ARG A 63 20.02 -15.40 -10.63
C ARG A 63 19.33 -14.93 -9.36
N PRO A 64 19.98 -14.07 -8.57
CA PRO A 64 19.38 -13.51 -7.37
C PRO A 64 18.23 -12.57 -7.72
N VAL A 65 17.28 -12.41 -6.79
CA VAL A 65 16.19 -11.44 -6.92
C VAL A 65 16.75 -10.03 -6.81
N THR A 66 16.40 -9.17 -7.75
CA THR A 66 16.80 -7.76 -7.79
C THR A 66 15.56 -6.86 -7.91
N PRO A 67 15.67 -5.54 -7.65
CA PRO A 67 14.55 -4.61 -7.86
C PRO A 67 13.93 -4.67 -9.26
N ASP A 68 14.75 -4.94 -10.29
CA ASP A 68 14.27 -5.08 -11.67
C ASP A 68 13.39 -6.32 -11.87
N SER A 69 13.54 -7.34 -11.02
CA SER A 69 12.70 -8.55 -11.02
C SER A 69 11.24 -8.23 -10.66
N TYR A 70 11.02 -7.17 -9.89
CA TYR A 70 9.68 -6.68 -9.51
C TYR A 70 9.12 -5.68 -10.53
N LYS A 71 9.98 -4.85 -11.15
CA LYS A 71 9.56 -3.92 -12.22
C LYS A 71 8.99 -4.65 -13.43
N ALA A 72 9.54 -5.81 -13.78
CA ALA A 72 9.06 -6.64 -14.90
C ALA A 72 7.62 -7.16 -14.72
N ARG A 73 7.06 -7.08 -13.51
CA ARG A 73 5.70 -7.53 -13.16
C ARG A 73 4.72 -6.36 -12.93
N SER A 74 5.09 -5.14 -13.32
CA SER A 74 4.28 -3.92 -13.16
C SER A 74 3.90 -3.63 -11.70
N VAL A 75 4.75 -4.02 -10.75
CA VAL A 75 4.53 -3.80 -9.32
C VAL A 75 4.82 -2.35 -8.91
N LEU A 76 5.73 -1.69 -9.61
CA LEU A 76 6.18 -0.31 -9.39
C LEU A 76 5.83 0.60 -10.56
#